data_AF-A0A4S9A8U7-F1
#
_entry.id   AF-A0A4S9A8U7-F1
#
_cell.length_a   1.000
_cell.length_b   1.000
_cell.length_c   1.000
_cell.angle_alpha   90.00
_cell.angle_beta   90.00
_cell.angle_gamma   90.00
#
_symmetry.space_group_name_H-M   'P 1'
#
loop_
_entity.id
_entity.type
_entity.pdbx_description
1 polymer ?
#
loop_
_entity_poly.entity_id
_entity_poly.type
_entity_poly.pdbx_seq_one_letter_code
_entity_poly.pdbx_strand_id
1 'polypeptide(L)'
;MVRIFPHGKGLKGDSHELRITPQGTAIIPIYHKRQTDCTSLGLGKSCWIQDGLFQEIDIETGALLFEWRATDHISMKDVFSTPNAKDGYGTSKKDAFDFFHINAVDKTDSGDYIISARYMHAILCVSGTTGQILWQLGGKKNNFTDLDEALDFSWQHHVTWQGNNTISLYDNHANTVLHSPSMYSKGMLIHLDMHNMTATLKHKYIHPDKILSVSQGSVQVIPSTKNILVGFGNSPAFVEYTHTGTVLCSAQLAPKFAFELVDFGLVKSYRVFKHDSWVGRPDTVPDVKVEGRKVYVSWNGATEVRGWRLETARTQDAGDDGFVTVQELRKDGFETSFSLDGVDKFIRIAALDSRNGVMARSAVVRVKPQHMSLFWSLSIVALCILILYFMYRRIPVSLRTNTSRQFSRLKNTLTDLSLRLRSSKTRPKPWMSDEDDQTSEAEPLLYMD
;
A
#
# COMPACT_ATOMS: atom_id res chain seq x y z
N MET A 1 -21.75 15.61 6.35
CA MET A 1 -20.39 15.19 6.75
C MET A 1 -20.09 15.85 8.08
N VAL A 2 -19.98 15.06 9.16
CA VAL A 2 -19.62 15.58 10.49
C VAL A 2 -18.12 15.87 10.48
N ARG A 3 -17.72 17.02 11.05
CA ARG A 3 -16.30 17.40 11.18
C ARG A 3 -16.00 17.53 12.67
N ILE A 4 -14.96 16.85 13.12
CA ILE A 4 -14.51 16.87 14.51
C ILE A 4 -13.12 17.48 14.52
N PHE A 5 -12.88 18.37 15.47
CA PHE A 5 -11.60 19.03 15.65
C PHE A 5 -11.16 18.91 17.10
N PRO A 6 -9.86 18.70 17.36
CA PRO A 6 -9.32 18.89 18.69
C PRO A 6 -9.67 20.24 19.30
N HIS A 7 -9.92 20.24 20.60
CA HIS A 7 -10.13 21.42 21.40
C HIS A 7 -8.79 22.06 21.79
N GLY A 8 -8.68 23.38 21.70
CA GLY A 8 -7.46 24.10 22.07
C GLY A 8 -6.80 24.81 20.88
N LYS A 9 -6.25 26.00 21.14
CA LYS A 9 -5.76 26.89 20.10
C LYS A 9 -4.56 26.28 19.36
N GLY A 10 -4.76 26.00 18.07
CA GLY A 10 -3.70 25.50 17.18
C GLY A 10 -3.43 24.00 17.29
N LEU A 11 -4.22 23.25 18.08
CA LEU A 11 -4.16 21.80 18.09
C LEU A 11 -4.78 21.22 16.81
N LYS A 12 -4.22 20.10 16.35
CA LYS A 12 -4.65 19.37 15.15
C LYS A 12 -4.59 17.88 15.43
N GLY A 13 -5.54 17.14 14.87
CA GLY A 13 -5.52 15.69 14.96
C GLY A 13 -4.29 15.16 14.25
N ASP A 14 -3.60 14.25 14.90
CA ASP A 14 -2.45 13.58 14.34
C ASP A 14 -2.89 12.36 13.49
N SER A 15 -2.10 12.04 12.46
CA SER A 15 -2.45 10.98 11.51
C SER A 15 -2.21 9.56 12.02
N HIS A 16 -1.60 9.37 13.20
CA HIS A 16 -1.26 8.03 13.69
C HIS A 16 -2.48 7.24 14.14
N GLU A 17 -3.55 7.89 14.61
CA GLU A 17 -4.76 7.21 15.07
C GLU A 17 -6.03 8.05 14.90
N LEU A 18 -7.13 7.35 14.66
CA LEU A 18 -8.48 7.83 14.90
C LEU A 18 -9.31 6.65 15.37
N ARG A 19 -9.63 6.62 16.66
CA ARG A 19 -10.43 5.54 17.23
C ARG A 19 -11.85 6.04 17.49
N ILE A 20 -12.81 5.52 16.73
CA ILE A 20 -14.24 5.72 16.99
C ILE A 20 -14.70 4.63 17.96
N THR A 21 -15.26 5.05 19.09
CA THR A 21 -15.80 4.13 20.10
C THR A 21 -17.22 3.70 19.75
N PRO A 22 -17.71 2.57 20.30
CA PRO A 22 -19.11 2.18 20.17
C PRO A 22 -20.11 3.21 20.71
N GLN A 23 -19.67 4.11 21.61
CA GLN A 23 -20.49 5.17 22.20
C GLN A 23 -20.62 6.40 21.29
N GLY A 24 -20.03 6.39 20.09
CA GLY A 24 -20.09 7.53 19.18
C GLY A 24 -19.15 8.68 19.58
N THR A 25 -18.03 8.35 20.22
CA THR A 25 -16.95 9.31 20.52
C THR A 25 -15.73 9.04 19.64
N ALA A 26 -14.90 10.05 19.43
CA ALA A 26 -13.64 9.97 18.69
C ALA A 26 -12.46 10.24 19.62
N ILE A 27 -11.52 9.30 19.68
CA ILE A 27 -10.24 9.45 20.37
C ILE A 27 -9.18 9.83 19.33
N ILE A 28 -8.52 10.96 19.56
CA ILE A 28 -7.62 11.60 18.59
C ILE A 28 -6.31 11.96 19.31
N PRO A 29 -5.18 11.33 18.96
CA PRO A 29 -3.86 11.80 19.39
C PRO A 29 -3.53 13.13 18.74
N ILE A 30 -2.74 13.93 19.45
CA ILE A 30 -2.35 15.27 19.03
C ILE A 30 -0.88 15.45 19.44
N TYR A 31 -0.10 16.03 18.53
CA TYR A 31 1.22 16.55 18.85
C TYR A 31 1.18 18.06 19.04
N HIS A 32 1.66 18.55 20.17
CA HIS A 32 1.70 19.97 20.49
C HIS A 32 3.12 20.47 20.71
N LYS A 33 3.60 21.31 19.78
CA LYS A 33 4.91 21.95 19.89
C LYS A 33 4.88 23.13 20.86
N ARG A 34 5.52 23.00 22.01
CA ARG A 34 5.54 24.00 23.09
C ARG A 34 6.90 24.08 23.77
N GLN A 35 7.13 25.16 24.51
CA GLN A 35 8.27 25.26 25.40
C GLN A 35 7.93 24.66 26.78
N THR A 36 8.91 24.03 27.40
CA THR A 36 8.84 23.53 28.78
C THR A 36 10.23 23.51 29.42
N ASP A 37 10.31 23.27 30.73
CA ASP A 37 11.57 23.07 31.43
C ASP A 37 12.17 21.73 31.02
N CYS A 38 13.36 21.77 30.42
CA CYS A 38 14.11 20.61 29.95
C CYS A 38 15.45 20.47 30.69
N THR A 39 15.56 21.06 31.90
CA THR A 39 16.76 20.97 32.73
C THR A 39 17.11 19.50 33.02
N SER A 40 16.09 18.64 33.17
CA SER A 40 16.24 17.20 33.36
C SER A 40 16.94 16.49 32.18
N LEU A 41 16.88 17.07 30.97
CA LEU A 41 17.54 16.59 29.76
C LEU A 41 18.89 17.29 29.48
N GLY A 42 19.31 18.24 30.33
CA GLY A 42 20.52 19.04 30.10
C GLY A 42 20.37 20.12 29.03
N LEU A 43 19.16 20.37 28.52
CA LEU A 43 18.87 21.39 27.49
C LEU A 43 18.57 22.78 28.07
N GLY A 44 18.61 22.92 29.40
CA GLY A 44 18.33 24.16 30.12
C GLY A 44 16.86 24.36 30.50
N LYS A 45 16.58 25.48 31.17
CA LYS A 45 15.27 25.80 31.78
C LYS A 45 14.12 26.01 30.79
N SER A 46 14.40 26.03 29.50
CA SER A 46 13.41 26.21 28.45
C SER A 46 13.93 25.58 27.16
N CYS A 47 13.31 24.48 26.73
CA CYS A 47 13.51 23.92 25.39
C CYS A 47 12.17 23.71 24.68
N TRP A 48 12.21 23.54 23.36
CA TRP A 48 11.05 23.17 22.57
C TRP A 48 10.88 21.66 22.54
N ILE A 49 9.68 21.20 22.87
CA ILE A 49 9.30 19.79 22.73
C ILE A 49 8.10 19.66 21.80
N GLN A 50 7.98 18.47 21.20
CA GLN A 50 6.77 18.01 20.58
C GLN A 50 6.05 17.09 21.59
N ASP A 51 5.13 17.68 22.34
CA ASP A 51 4.39 17.00 23.40
C ASP A 51 3.31 16.10 22.81
N GLY A 52 3.12 14.91 23.40
CA GLY A 52 2.09 13.96 22.99
C GLY A 52 0.90 14.03 23.94
N LEU A 53 -0.29 14.18 23.38
CA LEU A 53 -1.54 14.12 24.12
C LEU A 53 -2.61 13.39 23.30
N PHE A 54 -3.76 13.11 23.89
CA PHE A 54 -4.95 12.73 23.14
C PHE A 54 -6.20 13.37 23.75
N GLN A 55 -7.25 13.46 22.94
CA GLN A 55 -8.56 13.90 23.37
C GLN A 55 -9.61 12.85 22.99
N GLU A 56 -10.60 12.65 23.85
CA GLU A 56 -11.86 12.00 23.50
C GLU A 56 -12.93 13.07 23.31
N ILE A 57 -13.59 13.04 22.16
CA ILE A 57 -14.56 14.06 21.74
C ILE A 57 -15.85 13.36 21.34
N ASP A 58 -16.98 13.83 21.83
CA ASP A 58 -18.29 13.38 21.39
C ASP A 58 -18.52 13.78 19.92
N ILE A 59 -18.84 12.81 19.05
CA ILE A 59 -18.94 13.06 17.60
C ILE A 59 -20.15 13.93 17.26
N GLU A 60 -21.27 13.75 17.97
CA GLU A 60 -22.52 14.41 17.68
C GLU A 60 -22.50 15.88 18.11
N THR A 61 -22.05 16.13 19.34
CA THR A 61 -22.06 17.45 19.98
C THR A 61 -20.76 18.22 19.79
N GLY A 62 -19.66 17.51 19.49
CA GLY A 62 -18.31 18.08 19.47
C GLY A 62 -17.76 18.39 20.85
N ALA A 63 -18.38 17.92 21.94
CA ALA A 63 -17.93 18.18 23.30
C ALA A 63 -16.62 17.44 23.63
N LEU A 64 -15.67 18.14 24.27
CA LEU A 64 -14.48 17.51 24.85
C LEU A 64 -14.90 16.70 26.08
N LEU A 65 -14.65 15.39 26.07
CA LEU A 65 -14.97 14.49 27.17
C LEU A 65 -13.75 14.22 28.05
N PHE A 66 -12.56 14.12 27.44
CA PHE A 66 -11.32 13.81 28.15
C PHE A 66 -10.11 14.37 27.40
N GLU A 67 -9.09 14.82 28.14
CA GLU A 67 -7.76 15.13 27.61
C GLU A 67 -6.71 14.55 28.55
N TRP A 68 -5.66 13.96 27.98
CA TRP A 68 -4.48 13.51 28.72
C TRP A 68 -3.22 13.91 27.98
N ARG A 69 -2.22 14.40 28.72
CA ARG A 69 -0.98 14.97 28.19
C ARG A 69 0.24 14.34 28.82
N ALA A 70 1.17 13.87 27.99
CA ALA A 70 2.35 13.14 28.46
C ALA A 70 3.19 13.92 29.47
N THR A 71 3.46 15.21 29.26
CA THR A 71 4.29 15.99 30.20
C THR A 71 3.72 16.13 31.61
N ASP A 72 2.42 15.90 31.78
CA ASP A 72 1.76 16.03 33.10
C ASP A 72 1.96 14.76 33.95
N HIS A 73 2.37 13.65 33.32
CA HIS A 73 2.46 12.34 33.95
C HIS A 73 3.81 11.62 33.74
N ILE A 74 4.56 11.98 32.70
CA ILE A 74 5.77 11.28 32.26
C ILE A 74 6.99 12.18 32.40
N SER A 75 8.02 11.66 33.09
CA SER A 75 9.33 12.30 33.11
C SER A 75 10.04 12.04 31.78
N MET A 76 10.63 13.08 31.18
CA MET A 76 11.45 12.93 29.98
C MET A 76 12.71 12.05 30.19
N LYS A 77 13.07 11.73 31.45
CA LYS A 77 14.13 10.76 31.74
C LYS A 77 13.67 9.31 31.62
N ASP A 78 12.37 9.06 31.57
CA ASP A 78 11.80 7.71 31.47
C ASP A 78 11.84 7.17 30.03
N VAL A 79 12.12 8.03 29.05
CA VAL A 79 12.19 7.68 27.62
C VAL A 79 13.60 7.23 27.21
N PHE A 80 13.70 6.49 26.11
CA PHE A 80 14.96 5.98 25.56
C PHE A 80 15.51 6.84 24.41
N SER A 81 14.68 7.70 23.81
CA SER A 81 15.15 8.67 22.82
C SER A 81 15.93 9.82 23.47
N THR A 82 16.83 10.41 22.71
CA THR A 82 17.58 11.61 23.10
C THR A 82 17.51 12.65 21.99
N PRO A 83 17.69 13.95 22.30
CA PRO A 83 17.70 15.00 21.28
C PRO A 83 18.72 14.72 20.18
N ASN A 84 18.26 14.65 18.93
CA ASN A 84 19.08 14.28 17.78
C ASN A 84 18.48 14.84 16.48
N ALA A 85 19.15 14.66 15.34
CA ALA A 85 18.70 15.19 14.06
C ALA A 85 17.34 14.64 13.57
N LYS A 86 16.99 13.41 13.95
CA LYS A 86 15.71 12.76 13.60
C LYS A 86 14.57 13.23 14.50
N ASP A 87 14.83 13.31 15.80
CA ASP A 87 13.80 13.57 16.82
C ASP A 87 13.73 15.04 17.26
N GLY A 88 14.66 15.88 16.79
CA GLY A 88 14.79 17.30 17.12
C GLY A 88 15.75 17.56 18.29
N TYR A 89 16.53 18.64 18.20
CA TYR A 89 17.44 19.05 19.28
C TYR A 89 16.77 19.92 20.36
N GLY A 90 15.52 20.32 20.15
CA GLY A 90 14.74 21.16 21.06
C GLY A 90 15.14 22.63 21.05
N THR A 91 15.91 23.07 20.06
CA THR A 91 16.47 24.43 20.01
C THR A 91 15.49 25.48 19.47
N SER A 92 14.48 25.04 18.70
CA SER A 92 13.46 25.91 18.12
C SER A 92 12.13 25.17 17.95
N LYS A 93 11.03 25.90 17.68
CA LYS A 93 9.73 25.27 17.39
C LYS A 93 9.79 24.31 16.19
N LYS A 94 10.60 24.59 15.18
CA LYS A 94 10.74 23.71 14.01
C LYS A 94 11.48 22.41 14.37
N ASP A 95 12.45 22.54 15.27
CA ASP A 95 13.36 21.50 15.77
C ASP A 95 12.95 21.02 17.18
N ALA A 96 11.64 20.98 17.46
CA ALA A 96 11.15 20.61 18.78
C ALA A 96 11.41 19.11 19.05
N PHE A 97 11.94 18.76 20.22
CA PHE A 97 12.28 17.39 20.57
C PHE A 97 11.03 16.54 20.81
N ASP A 98 10.85 15.48 20.01
CA ASP A 98 9.82 14.47 20.22
C ASP A 98 10.30 13.48 21.29
N PHE A 99 9.80 13.63 22.51
CA PHE A 99 10.26 12.80 23.63
C PHE A 99 9.38 11.56 23.84
N PHE A 100 8.09 11.63 23.50
CA PHE A 100 7.10 10.60 23.88
C PHE A 100 6.65 9.73 22.70
N HIS A 101 6.42 10.36 21.54
CA HIS A 101 5.94 9.73 20.32
C HIS A 101 4.73 8.79 20.50
N ILE A 102 3.56 9.38 20.74
CA ILE A 102 2.26 8.68 20.82
C ILE A 102 1.81 8.23 19.43
N ASN A 103 1.52 6.93 19.25
CA ASN A 103 1.15 6.40 17.92
C ASN A 103 -0.07 5.47 17.90
N ALA A 104 -0.68 5.21 19.06
CA ALA A 104 -1.95 4.52 19.18
C ALA A 104 -2.58 4.84 20.53
N VAL A 105 -3.90 5.01 20.54
CA VAL A 105 -4.73 5.08 21.75
C VAL A 105 -5.99 4.27 21.50
N ASP A 106 -6.31 3.37 22.41
CA ASP A 106 -7.55 2.60 22.40
C ASP A 106 -8.18 2.60 23.80
N LYS A 107 -9.43 2.17 23.88
CA LYS A 107 -10.21 2.22 25.13
C LYS A 107 -10.51 0.80 25.61
N THR A 108 -10.33 0.56 26.90
CA THR A 108 -10.66 -0.72 27.55
C THR A 108 -12.16 -0.84 27.81
N ASP A 109 -12.59 -2.04 28.20
CA ASP A 109 -13.98 -2.29 28.60
C ASP A 109 -14.40 -1.49 29.85
N SER A 110 -13.44 -1.12 30.71
CA SER A 110 -13.66 -0.27 31.89
C SER A 110 -13.76 1.22 31.57
N GLY A 111 -13.48 1.61 30.33
CA GLY A 111 -13.42 3.01 29.91
C GLY A 111 -12.08 3.70 30.17
N ASP A 112 -11.06 2.95 30.60
CA ASP A 112 -9.68 3.41 30.70
C ASP A 112 -9.02 3.41 29.32
N TYR A 113 -7.89 4.11 29.18
CA TYR A 113 -7.19 4.22 27.90
C TYR A 113 -5.89 3.43 27.93
N ILE A 114 -5.62 2.71 26.84
CA ILE A 114 -4.31 2.12 26.59
C ILE A 114 -3.58 2.95 25.53
N ILE A 115 -2.32 3.30 25.84
CA ILE A 115 -1.52 4.21 25.02
C ILE A 115 -0.25 3.49 24.61
N SER A 116 0.07 3.53 23.32
CA SER A 116 1.38 3.14 22.83
C SER A 116 2.35 4.31 22.94
N ALA A 117 3.32 4.19 23.86
CA ALA A 117 4.39 5.15 24.07
C ALA A 117 5.68 4.62 23.40
N ARG A 118 5.86 4.98 22.11
CA ARG A 118 6.90 4.39 21.26
C ARG A 118 8.30 4.61 21.82
N TYR A 119 8.60 5.82 22.30
CA TYR A 119 9.94 6.20 22.79
C TYR A 119 10.22 5.74 24.21
N MET A 120 9.20 5.23 24.91
CA MET A 120 9.36 4.54 26.19
C MET A 120 9.50 3.03 26.04
N HIS A 121 9.24 2.48 24.85
CA HIS A 121 9.12 1.03 24.62
C HIS A 121 8.09 0.43 25.59
N ALA A 122 6.98 1.12 25.76
CA ALA A 122 6.02 0.82 26.81
C ALA A 122 4.57 1.06 26.38
N ILE A 123 3.68 0.32 27.02
CA ILE A 123 2.24 0.49 26.94
C ILE A 123 1.76 1.01 28.29
N LEU A 124 1.01 2.09 28.27
CA LEU A 124 0.45 2.71 29.48
C LEU A 124 -1.04 2.44 29.53
N CYS A 125 -1.56 2.09 30.71
CA CYS A 125 -2.99 2.20 30.98
C CYS A 125 -3.26 3.41 31.84
N VAL A 126 -4.17 4.26 31.39
CA VAL A 126 -4.51 5.55 31.99
C VAL A 126 -5.97 5.53 32.40
N SER A 127 -6.23 5.91 33.65
CA SER A 127 -7.57 6.00 34.19
C SER A 127 -8.43 6.96 33.36
N GLY A 128 -9.56 6.48 32.86
CA GLY A 128 -10.52 7.29 32.11
C GLY A 128 -11.24 8.34 32.96
N THR A 129 -11.09 8.27 34.28
CA THR A 129 -11.70 9.21 35.23
C THR A 129 -10.70 10.21 35.79
N THR A 130 -9.49 9.76 36.12
CA THR A 130 -8.52 10.58 36.87
C THR A 130 -7.31 11.01 36.06
N GLY A 131 -7.08 10.41 34.89
CA GLY A 131 -5.86 10.62 34.10
C GLY A 131 -4.59 10.00 34.71
N GLN A 132 -4.68 9.33 35.86
CA GLN A 132 -3.53 8.66 36.47
C GLN A 132 -3.13 7.42 35.69
N ILE A 133 -1.83 7.15 35.62
CA ILE A 133 -1.30 5.90 35.06
C ILE A 133 -1.59 4.79 36.06
N LEU A 134 -2.41 3.82 35.65
CA LEU A 134 -2.80 2.67 36.45
C LEU A 134 -1.70 1.60 36.45
N TRP A 135 -1.11 1.37 35.27
CA TRP A 135 0.01 0.45 35.10
C TRP A 135 0.77 0.75 33.81
N GLN A 136 2.01 0.27 33.76
CA GLN A 136 2.89 0.30 32.60
C GLN A 136 3.41 -1.11 32.29
N LEU A 137 3.30 -1.53 31.04
CA LEU A 137 3.89 -2.74 30.49
C LEU A 137 5.13 -2.37 29.65
N GLY A 138 6.30 -2.93 29.99
CA GLY A 138 7.57 -2.62 29.32
C GLY A 138 8.20 -1.29 29.78
N GLY A 139 9.31 -0.92 29.16
CA GLY A 139 10.08 0.29 29.48
C GLY A 139 10.67 0.32 30.91
N LYS A 140 11.16 1.49 31.34
CA LYS A 140 11.93 1.64 32.59
C LYS A 140 11.12 1.49 33.88
N LYS A 141 9.79 1.64 33.81
CA LYS A 141 8.87 1.62 34.96
C LYS A 141 7.82 0.52 34.85
N ASN A 142 8.20 -0.60 34.22
CA ASN A 142 7.36 -1.76 34.05
C ASN A 142 6.80 -2.29 35.38
N ASN A 143 5.52 -2.68 35.38
CA ASN A 143 4.85 -3.27 36.55
C ASN A 143 4.68 -4.79 36.46
N PHE A 144 4.96 -5.42 35.32
CA PHE A 144 4.62 -6.82 35.09
C PHE A 144 5.84 -7.74 35.12
N THR A 145 5.72 -8.91 35.74
CA THR A 145 6.72 -9.97 35.55
C THR A 145 6.50 -10.65 34.20
N ASP A 146 7.56 -10.73 33.39
CA ASP A 146 7.51 -11.47 32.13
C ASP A 146 7.57 -12.97 32.39
N LEU A 147 6.62 -13.73 31.83
CA LEU A 147 6.59 -15.18 31.94
C LEU A 147 7.06 -15.88 30.67
N ASP A 148 7.00 -15.23 29.51
CA ASP A 148 7.30 -15.85 28.21
C ASP A 148 7.45 -14.81 27.10
N GLU A 149 8.56 -14.05 27.08
CA GLU A 149 8.87 -13.04 26.04
C GLU A 149 7.79 -11.95 25.82
N ALA A 150 6.88 -11.75 26.78
CA ALA A 150 5.79 -10.79 26.67
C ALA A 150 6.30 -9.35 26.72
N LEU A 151 7.47 -9.11 27.31
CA LEU A 151 8.11 -7.79 27.38
C LEU A 151 9.19 -7.59 26.31
N ASP A 152 9.42 -8.58 25.43
CA ASP A 152 10.37 -8.49 24.33
C ASP A 152 9.79 -7.70 23.16
N PHE A 153 9.58 -6.39 23.36
CA PHE A 153 9.16 -5.48 22.31
C PHE A 153 9.80 -4.10 22.49
N SER A 154 9.97 -3.37 21.39
CA SER A 154 10.40 -1.98 21.42
C SER A 154 9.88 -1.21 20.20
N TRP A 155 9.78 0.11 20.35
CA TRP A 155 9.30 1.02 19.29
C TRP A 155 7.94 0.64 18.70
N GLN A 156 7.09 -0.01 19.49
CA GLN A 156 5.86 -0.66 19.08
C GLN A 156 4.80 0.31 18.50
N HIS A 157 3.88 -0.24 17.71
CA HIS A 157 2.75 0.45 17.10
C HIS A 157 1.44 -0.33 17.29
N HIS A 158 0.33 0.37 17.06
CA HIS A 158 -1.02 -0.20 16.98
C HIS A 158 -1.38 -1.11 18.15
N VAL A 159 -1.29 -0.55 19.35
CA VAL A 159 -1.71 -1.20 20.57
C VAL A 159 -3.24 -1.11 20.68
N THR A 160 -3.92 -2.23 20.81
CA THR A 160 -5.39 -2.29 20.88
C THR A 160 -5.88 -3.30 21.90
N TRP A 161 -7.01 -3.00 22.55
CA TRP A 161 -7.60 -3.82 23.60
C TRP A 161 -8.47 -4.90 22.95
N GLN A 162 -8.18 -6.16 23.23
CA GLN A 162 -8.92 -7.30 22.66
C GLN A 162 -10.02 -7.81 23.61
N GLY A 163 -10.17 -7.22 24.80
CA GLY A 163 -10.99 -7.75 25.88
C GLY A 163 -10.23 -8.77 26.73
N ASN A 164 -10.79 -9.08 27.90
CA ASN A 164 -10.27 -10.10 28.82
C ASN A 164 -8.76 -9.96 29.11
N ASN A 165 -8.34 -8.74 29.45
CA ASN A 165 -6.95 -8.39 29.74
C ASN A 165 -5.95 -8.80 28.65
N THR A 166 -6.40 -8.85 27.40
CA THR A 166 -5.56 -9.20 26.25
C THR A 166 -5.36 -7.97 25.39
N ILE A 167 -4.11 -7.73 25.01
CA ILE A 167 -3.71 -6.65 24.11
C ILE A 167 -3.12 -7.24 22.84
N SER A 168 -3.35 -6.57 21.72
CA SER A 168 -2.56 -6.80 20.50
C SER A 168 -1.64 -5.61 20.27
N LEU A 169 -0.45 -5.86 19.74
CA LEU A 169 0.50 -4.83 19.36
C LEU A 169 1.36 -5.29 18.18
N TYR A 170 1.90 -4.33 17.44
CA TYR A 170 2.97 -4.58 16.46
C TYR A 170 4.31 -4.16 17.05
N ASP A 171 5.22 -5.11 17.24
CA ASP A 171 6.60 -4.87 17.67
C ASP A 171 7.49 -4.60 16.46
N ASN A 172 7.92 -3.35 16.34
CA ASN A 172 8.87 -2.95 15.31
C ASN A 172 10.27 -3.48 15.62
N HIS A 173 10.64 -3.60 16.90
CA HIS A 173 11.94 -4.06 17.38
C HIS A 173 13.16 -3.20 16.97
N ALA A 174 12.96 -2.18 16.14
CA ALA A 174 14.00 -1.29 15.64
C ALA A 174 13.45 0.10 15.29
N ASN A 175 14.37 1.06 15.20
CA ASN A 175 14.09 2.44 14.77
C ASN A 175 15.03 2.90 13.62
N THR A 176 15.84 1.99 13.08
CA THR A 176 16.76 2.20 11.97
C THR A 176 16.93 0.90 11.19
N VAL A 177 17.16 1.01 9.88
CA VAL A 177 17.43 -0.13 8.98
C VAL A 177 18.85 -0.68 9.16
N LEU A 178 19.72 0.05 9.86
CA LEU A 178 21.05 -0.41 10.23
C LEU A 178 20.95 -1.31 11.46
N HIS A 179 20.76 -2.61 11.23
CA HIS A 179 20.52 -3.60 12.28
C HIS A 179 21.15 -4.95 11.93
N SER A 180 21.28 -5.82 12.94
CA SER A 180 21.64 -7.22 12.72
C SER A 180 20.62 -7.91 11.79
N PRO A 181 21.05 -8.74 10.81
CA PRO A 181 20.15 -9.52 9.96
C PRO A 181 19.24 -10.50 10.73
N SER A 182 19.54 -10.78 12.00
CA SER A 182 18.73 -11.65 12.86
C SER A 182 17.50 -10.96 13.45
N MET A 183 17.41 -9.63 13.39
CA MET A 183 16.27 -8.87 13.93
C MET A 183 15.13 -8.81 12.92
N TYR A 184 13.90 -8.99 13.40
CA TYR A 184 12.68 -8.91 12.60
C TYR A 184 11.54 -8.36 13.44
N SER A 185 10.55 -7.76 12.78
CA SER A 185 9.35 -7.28 13.44
C SER A 185 8.32 -8.40 13.62
N LYS A 186 7.44 -8.24 14.60
CA LYS A 186 6.45 -9.26 14.96
C LYS A 186 5.13 -8.64 15.40
N GLY A 187 4.01 -9.22 14.99
CA GLY A 187 2.74 -9.00 15.65
C GLY A 187 2.69 -9.82 16.95
N MET A 188 2.11 -9.28 18.02
CA MET A 188 2.03 -9.96 19.31
C MET A 188 0.62 -9.90 19.89
N LEU A 189 0.23 -10.98 20.57
CA LEU A 189 -0.91 -11.01 21.48
C LEU A 189 -0.39 -11.30 22.88
N ILE A 190 -0.64 -10.40 23.83
CA ILE A 190 -0.17 -10.51 25.20
C ILE A 190 -1.38 -10.52 26.13
N HIS A 191 -1.37 -11.43 27.09
CA HIS A 191 -2.35 -11.49 28.17
C HIS A 191 -1.74 -10.97 29.46
N LEU A 192 -2.53 -10.21 30.21
CA LEU A 192 -2.14 -9.60 31.48
C LEU A 192 -2.94 -10.23 32.62
N ASP A 193 -2.23 -10.80 33.59
CA ASP A 193 -2.80 -11.13 34.89
C ASP A 193 -2.68 -9.90 35.79
N MET A 194 -3.80 -9.22 36.00
CA MET A 194 -3.85 -7.99 36.80
C MET A 194 -3.80 -8.24 38.30
N HIS A 195 -4.02 -9.49 38.76
CA HIS A 195 -3.91 -9.85 40.17
C HIS A 195 -2.46 -10.13 40.54
N ASN A 196 -1.78 -10.95 39.74
CA ASN A 196 -0.39 -11.32 39.98
C ASN A 196 0.61 -10.35 39.34
N MET A 197 0.13 -9.40 38.53
CA MET A 197 0.94 -8.48 37.73
C MET A 197 1.95 -9.24 36.88
N THR A 198 1.48 -10.19 36.08
CA THR A 198 2.31 -10.97 35.15
C THR A 198 1.83 -10.80 33.71
N ALA A 199 2.76 -10.83 32.76
CA ALA A 199 2.47 -10.77 31.33
C ALA A 199 2.87 -12.09 30.67
N THR A 200 2.02 -12.59 29.78
CA THR A 200 2.26 -13.83 29.02
C THR A 200 2.02 -13.60 27.54
N LEU A 201 2.99 -13.95 26.71
CA LEU A 201 2.82 -13.98 25.27
C LEU A 201 1.87 -15.13 24.91
N LYS A 202 0.75 -14.80 24.28
CA LYS A 202 -0.17 -15.80 23.74
C LYS A 202 0.29 -16.30 22.39
N HIS A 203 0.78 -15.37 21.56
CA HIS A 203 1.27 -15.70 20.22
C HIS A 203 2.13 -14.58 19.63
N LYS A 204 3.07 -14.95 18.75
CA LYS A 204 3.82 -14.04 17.88
C LYS A 204 3.64 -14.39 16.40
N TYR A 205 3.33 -13.38 15.60
CA TYR A 205 3.07 -13.48 14.17
C TYR A 205 4.22 -12.82 13.41
N ILE A 206 5.04 -13.65 12.77
CA ILE A 206 6.28 -13.23 12.10
C ILE A 206 6.10 -13.39 10.59
N HIS A 207 6.57 -12.41 9.82
CA HIS A 207 6.59 -12.51 8.37
C HIS A 207 7.40 -13.75 7.94
N PRO A 208 6.98 -14.54 6.93
CA PRO A 208 7.73 -15.72 6.48
C PRO A 208 9.20 -15.43 6.14
N ASP A 209 9.45 -14.25 5.56
CA ASP A 209 10.80 -13.79 5.21
C ASP A 209 11.53 -13.04 6.33
N LYS A 210 10.97 -13.00 7.56
CA LYS A 210 11.55 -12.32 8.73
C LYS A 210 11.95 -10.85 8.45
N ILE A 211 11.03 -10.08 7.88
CA ILE A 211 11.28 -8.68 7.56
C ILE A 211 11.33 -7.81 8.83
N LEU A 212 12.14 -6.77 8.77
CA LEU A 212 12.25 -5.77 9.82
C LEU A 212 11.66 -4.44 9.37
N SER A 213 10.62 -4.02 10.08
CA SER A 213 9.89 -2.79 9.83
C SER A 213 10.14 -1.80 10.96
N VAL A 214 10.94 -0.77 10.69
CA VAL A 214 11.45 0.17 11.71
C VAL A 214 10.43 1.21 12.18
N SER A 215 9.24 1.25 11.55
CA SER A 215 8.14 2.13 11.96
C SER A 215 6.81 1.62 11.41
N GLN A 216 5.70 2.16 11.95
CA GLN A 216 4.34 1.84 11.51
C GLN A 216 4.00 0.36 11.74
N GLY A 217 2.91 -0.11 11.15
CA GLY A 217 2.46 -1.50 11.25
C GLY A 217 1.24 -1.65 12.13
N SER A 218 0.56 -2.78 11.96
CA SER A 218 -0.70 -3.08 12.64
C SER A 218 -0.86 -4.56 12.88
N VAL A 219 -1.47 -4.90 14.01
CA VAL A 219 -2.11 -6.20 14.24
C VAL A 219 -3.61 -6.00 14.35
N GLN A 220 -4.39 -6.76 13.60
CA GLN A 220 -5.85 -6.81 13.71
C GLN A 220 -6.29 -8.25 13.96
N VAL A 221 -7.00 -8.47 15.06
CA VAL A 221 -7.79 -9.69 15.27
C VAL A 221 -9.12 -9.50 14.55
N ILE A 222 -9.33 -10.23 13.46
CA ILE A 222 -10.54 -10.10 12.62
C ILE A 222 -11.74 -10.67 13.40
N PRO A 223 -12.76 -9.86 13.74
CA PRO A 223 -13.81 -10.31 14.67
C PRO A 223 -14.57 -11.56 14.23
N SER A 224 -14.85 -11.69 12.92
CA SER A 224 -15.69 -12.75 12.34
C SER A 224 -14.99 -14.10 12.20
N THR A 225 -13.67 -14.12 11.98
CA THR A 225 -12.90 -15.37 11.79
C THR A 225 -11.92 -15.66 12.92
N LYS A 226 -11.57 -14.65 13.73
CA LYS A 226 -10.45 -14.66 14.68
C LYS A 226 -9.07 -14.86 14.03
N ASN A 227 -8.99 -14.78 12.69
CA ASN A 227 -7.72 -14.69 12.00
C ASN A 227 -7.00 -13.40 12.39
N ILE A 228 -5.68 -13.43 12.26
CA ILE A 228 -4.82 -12.30 12.58
C ILE A 228 -4.30 -11.72 11.28
N LEU A 229 -4.57 -10.44 11.05
CA LEU A 229 -3.99 -9.70 9.94
C LEU A 229 -2.88 -8.81 10.49
N VAL A 230 -1.67 -9.00 9.97
CA VAL A 230 -0.50 -8.21 10.33
C VAL A 230 -0.07 -7.38 9.13
N GLY A 231 -0.10 -6.06 9.27
CA GLY A 231 0.50 -5.12 8.33
C GLY A 231 1.90 -4.76 8.79
N PHE A 232 2.89 -4.87 7.89
CA PHE A 232 4.30 -4.69 8.22
C PHE A 232 4.80 -3.26 7.98
N GLY A 233 3.94 -2.26 8.17
CA GLY A 233 4.33 -0.86 8.33
C GLY A 233 5.13 -0.25 7.17
N ASN A 234 6.33 0.26 7.48
CA ASN A 234 7.22 0.83 6.46
C ASN A 234 7.65 -0.18 5.39
N SER A 235 7.48 -1.48 5.62
CA SER A 235 7.54 -2.52 4.59
C SER A 235 6.16 -2.70 3.95
N PRO A 236 6.01 -2.59 2.62
CA PRO A 236 4.72 -2.62 1.94
C PRO A 236 4.21 -4.06 1.80
N ALA A 237 4.00 -4.73 2.93
CA ALA A 237 3.58 -6.12 3.02
C ALA A 237 2.54 -6.31 4.11
N PHE A 238 1.69 -7.31 3.94
CA PHE A 238 0.81 -7.82 4.99
C PHE A 238 0.69 -9.33 4.90
N VAL A 239 0.38 -9.95 6.04
CA VAL A 239 0.15 -11.39 6.13
C VAL A 239 -1.10 -11.63 6.97
N GLU A 240 -2.00 -12.46 6.46
CA GLU A 240 -3.12 -13.02 7.23
C GLU A 240 -2.73 -14.41 7.73
N TYR A 241 -2.95 -14.63 9.02
CA TYR A 241 -2.68 -15.87 9.72
C TYR A 241 -3.99 -16.42 10.31
N THR A 242 -4.04 -17.73 10.51
CA THR A 242 -4.94 -18.32 11.51
C THR A 242 -4.56 -17.82 12.91
N HIS A 243 -5.46 -17.97 13.88
CA HIS A 243 -5.18 -17.60 15.28
C HIS A 243 -3.97 -18.34 15.87
N THR A 244 -3.61 -19.52 15.36
CA THR A 244 -2.43 -20.30 15.78
C THR A 244 -1.15 -19.98 15.00
N GLY A 245 -1.20 -19.02 14.06
CA GLY A 245 -0.01 -18.54 13.35
C GLY A 245 0.30 -19.22 12.02
N THR A 246 -0.57 -20.11 11.53
CA THR A 246 -0.43 -20.62 10.15
C THR A 246 -0.77 -19.54 9.14
N VAL A 247 0.13 -19.29 8.17
CA VAL A 247 -0.07 -18.31 7.10
C VAL A 247 -1.21 -18.74 6.18
N LEU A 248 -2.18 -17.85 5.95
CA LEU A 248 -3.28 -18.01 5.02
C LEU A 248 -3.05 -17.24 3.72
N CYS A 249 -2.50 -16.02 3.83
CA CYS A 249 -2.20 -15.16 2.71
C CYS A 249 -1.00 -14.27 3.06
N SER A 250 -0.04 -14.15 2.15
CA SER A 250 1.04 -13.18 2.22
C SER A 250 1.01 -12.33 0.95
N ALA A 251 1.05 -11.01 1.11
CA ALA A 251 0.97 -10.07 0.01
C ALA A 251 2.04 -8.99 0.14
N GLN A 252 2.61 -8.63 -1.01
CA GLN A 252 3.61 -7.57 -1.15
C GLN A 252 3.08 -6.55 -2.16
N LEU A 253 2.95 -5.29 -1.73
CA LEU A 253 2.41 -4.20 -2.54
C LEU A 253 3.49 -3.51 -3.41
N ALA A 254 4.77 -3.66 -3.06
CA ALA A 254 5.90 -3.14 -3.84
C ALA A 254 7.20 -3.96 -3.63
N PRO A 255 8.18 -3.92 -4.56
CA PRO A 255 9.38 -4.76 -4.49
C PRO A 255 10.25 -4.56 -3.23
N LYS A 256 10.69 -5.65 -2.60
CA LYS A 256 11.42 -5.64 -1.31
C LYS A 256 12.79 -4.93 -1.32
N PHE A 257 13.51 -4.97 -2.45
CA PHE A 257 14.94 -4.64 -2.56
C PHE A 257 15.32 -3.24 -2.02
N ALA A 258 14.42 -2.25 -2.13
CA ALA A 258 14.73 -0.90 -1.66
C ALA A 258 14.52 -0.70 -0.15
N PHE A 259 13.70 -1.51 0.53
CA PHE A 259 13.19 -1.18 1.88
C PHE A 259 14.10 -1.62 3.03
N GLU A 260 14.73 -2.79 2.88
CA GLU A 260 15.59 -3.37 3.91
C GLU A 260 17.00 -2.75 3.93
N LEU A 261 17.42 -2.14 2.81
CA LEU A 261 18.76 -1.56 2.65
C LEU A 261 18.78 -0.04 2.81
N VAL A 262 17.68 0.65 2.48
CA VAL A 262 17.55 2.11 2.63
C VAL A 262 16.13 2.46 3.10
N ASP A 263 15.95 3.33 4.10
CA ASP A 263 14.61 3.79 4.55
C ASP A 263 13.85 4.65 3.50
N PHE A 264 14.33 4.65 2.25
CA PHE A 264 13.79 5.30 1.05
C PHE A 264 12.78 4.43 0.30
N GLY A 265 11.92 3.75 1.05
CA GLY A 265 10.80 3.03 0.47
C GLY A 265 9.85 3.95 -0.30
N LEU A 266 9.70 3.77 -1.62
CA LEU A 266 8.78 4.56 -2.46
C LEU A 266 7.30 4.32 -2.11
N VAL A 267 6.98 3.19 -1.48
CA VAL A 267 5.62 2.79 -1.08
C VAL A 267 5.67 2.24 0.35
N LYS A 268 4.97 2.88 1.30
CA LYS A 268 4.85 2.39 2.68
C LYS A 268 3.41 1.97 2.96
N SER A 269 3.20 0.97 3.82
CA SER A 269 1.88 0.51 4.23
C SER A 269 1.67 0.81 5.71
N TYR A 270 1.19 2.03 6.02
CA TYR A 270 1.07 2.49 7.40
C TYR A 270 0.36 1.50 8.32
N ARG A 271 -0.85 1.06 7.93
CA ARG A 271 -1.61 -0.03 8.55
C ARG A 271 -2.44 -0.73 7.48
N VAL A 272 -2.85 -1.97 7.77
CA VAL A 272 -3.77 -2.73 6.92
C VAL A 272 -4.90 -3.28 7.79
N PHE A 273 -6.13 -3.19 7.27
CA PHE A 273 -7.33 -3.67 7.94
C PHE A 273 -8.21 -4.45 6.96
N LYS A 274 -8.91 -5.45 7.49
CA LYS A 274 -9.91 -6.24 6.79
C LYS A 274 -11.23 -6.16 7.55
N HIS A 275 -12.28 -5.85 6.81
CA HIS A 275 -13.65 -5.76 7.32
C HIS A 275 -14.58 -6.53 6.40
N ASP A 276 -15.54 -7.24 6.99
CA ASP A 276 -16.56 -8.02 6.27
C ASP A 276 -17.73 -7.16 5.77
N SER A 277 -17.93 -5.99 6.36
CA SER A 277 -19.11 -5.14 6.21
C SER A 277 -18.79 -3.74 5.70
N TRP A 278 -17.62 -3.54 5.08
CA TRP A 278 -17.28 -2.24 4.49
C TRP A 278 -18.11 -1.99 3.22
N VAL A 279 -18.99 -1.00 3.28
CA VAL A 279 -19.78 -0.53 2.14
C VAL A 279 -19.21 0.80 1.65
N GLY A 280 -18.53 0.75 0.52
CA GLY A 280 -17.98 1.93 -0.15
C GLY A 280 -18.95 2.49 -1.19
N ARG A 281 -19.26 3.78 -1.03
CA ARG A 281 -20.17 4.57 -1.89
C ARG A 281 -19.43 5.84 -2.35
N PRO A 282 -18.50 5.74 -3.31
CA PRO A 282 -17.79 6.90 -3.81
C PRO A 282 -18.78 7.89 -4.47
N ASP A 283 -18.45 9.17 -4.41
CA ASP A 283 -19.19 10.27 -5.06
C ASP A 283 -18.78 10.47 -6.53
N THR A 284 -17.85 9.65 -7.03
CA THR A 284 -17.47 9.55 -8.43
C THR A 284 -18.37 8.60 -9.20
N VAL A 285 -18.20 8.54 -10.52
CA VAL A 285 -18.82 7.53 -11.39
C VAL A 285 -17.77 6.49 -11.82
N PRO A 286 -18.16 5.34 -12.40
CA PRO A 286 -17.20 4.40 -12.95
C PRO A 286 -16.26 5.04 -13.97
N ASP A 287 -14.96 4.78 -13.82
CA ASP A 287 -13.94 5.16 -14.79
C ASP A 287 -13.94 4.19 -15.96
N VAL A 288 -13.84 4.73 -17.16
CA VAL A 288 -13.90 3.97 -18.41
C VAL A 288 -12.78 4.35 -19.35
N LYS A 289 -12.09 3.36 -19.91
CA LYS A 289 -11.00 3.56 -20.85
C LYS A 289 -11.14 2.64 -22.06
N VAL A 290 -11.14 3.23 -23.25
CA VAL A 290 -11.05 2.49 -24.51
C VAL A 290 -9.59 2.34 -24.91
N GLU A 291 -9.16 1.10 -25.15
CA GLU A 291 -7.84 0.76 -25.68
C GLU A 291 -7.95 -0.39 -26.69
N GLY A 292 -7.47 -0.14 -27.91
CA GLY A 292 -7.60 -1.10 -29.01
C GLY A 292 -9.06 -1.42 -29.34
N ARG A 293 -9.44 -2.69 -29.20
CA ARG A 293 -10.82 -3.20 -29.40
C ARG A 293 -11.54 -3.49 -28.09
N LYS A 294 -11.00 -3.01 -26.96
CA LYS A 294 -11.55 -3.24 -25.64
C LYS A 294 -11.93 -1.94 -24.96
N VAL A 295 -12.92 -2.03 -24.10
CA VAL A 295 -13.20 -1.02 -23.09
C VAL A 295 -13.00 -1.64 -21.72
N TYR A 296 -12.25 -0.94 -20.89
CA TYR A 296 -11.98 -1.28 -19.50
C TYR A 296 -12.81 -0.40 -18.61
N VAL A 297 -13.33 -0.99 -17.53
CA VAL A 297 -14.09 -0.29 -16.49
C VAL A 297 -13.60 -0.69 -15.12
N SER A 298 -13.47 0.29 -14.24
CA SER A 298 -13.27 0.10 -12.81
C SER A 298 -13.95 1.24 -12.04
N TRP A 299 -14.26 1.01 -10.77
CA TRP A 299 -14.81 2.06 -9.91
C TRP A 299 -14.23 1.93 -8.52
N ASN A 300 -13.17 2.70 -8.29
CA ASN A 300 -12.42 2.61 -7.04
C ASN A 300 -13.30 3.01 -5.85
N GLY A 301 -13.28 2.19 -4.81
CA GLY A 301 -14.09 2.38 -3.60
C GLY A 301 -15.56 1.95 -3.72
N ALA A 302 -16.09 1.58 -4.89
CA ALA A 302 -17.47 1.09 -5.00
C ALA A 302 -17.55 -0.41 -4.69
N THR A 303 -18.01 -0.76 -3.49
CA THR A 303 -18.03 -2.17 -3.03
C THR A 303 -19.29 -2.92 -3.43
N GLU A 304 -20.38 -2.20 -3.76
CA GLU A 304 -21.69 -2.79 -4.00
C GLU A 304 -21.92 -3.19 -5.46
N VAL A 305 -20.97 -2.88 -6.36
CA VAL A 305 -21.04 -3.31 -7.77
C VAL A 305 -20.92 -4.83 -7.85
N ARG A 306 -21.87 -5.46 -8.53
CA ARG A 306 -21.91 -6.91 -8.79
C ARG A 306 -21.79 -7.25 -10.27
N GLY A 307 -22.10 -6.29 -11.13
CA GLY A 307 -21.95 -6.45 -12.57
C GLY A 307 -21.76 -5.13 -13.28
N TRP A 308 -21.46 -5.25 -14.56
CA TRP A 308 -21.25 -4.15 -15.49
C TRP A 308 -22.10 -4.39 -16.73
N ARG A 309 -22.71 -3.34 -17.26
CA ARG A 309 -23.46 -3.37 -18.51
C ARG A 309 -22.83 -2.42 -19.51
N LEU A 310 -22.38 -2.94 -20.64
CA LEU A 310 -21.99 -2.14 -21.79
C LEU A 310 -23.24 -1.69 -22.55
N GLU A 311 -23.38 -0.37 -22.68
CA GLU A 311 -24.45 0.27 -23.41
C GLU A 311 -23.87 1.10 -24.58
N THR A 312 -24.57 1.17 -25.70
CA THR A 312 -24.10 1.90 -26.89
C THR A 312 -25.19 2.79 -27.50
N ALA A 313 -24.78 3.89 -28.14
CA ALA A 313 -25.66 4.82 -28.82
C ALA A 313 -24.99 5.43 -30.07
N ARG A 314 -25.83 5.90 -30.99
CA ARG A 314 -25.39 6.56 -32.23
C ARG A 314 -24.94 8.01 -32.03
N THR A 315 -25.53 8.71 -31.06
CA THR A 315 -25.22 10.09 -30.71
C THR A 315 -24.76 10.19 -29.25
N GLN A 316 -24.02 11.24 -28.93
CA GLN A 316 -23.43 11.43 -27.60
C GLN A 316 -24.46 11.92 -26.57
N ASP A 317 -25.41 12.71 -27.05
CA ASP A 317 -26.49 13.38 -26.33
C ASP A 317 -27.78 12.54 -26.27
N ALA A 318 -27.71 11.27 -26.68
CA ALA A 318 -28.80 10.33 -26.50
C ALA A 318 -29.20 10.30 -25.01
N GLY A 319 -30.50 10.50 -24.75
CA GLY A 319 -31.07 10.25 -23.41
C GLY A 319 -30.92 8.78 -23.02
N ASP A 320 -31.32 8.45 -21.79
CA ASP A 320 -31.17 7.08 -21.28
C ASP A 320 -31.82 6.01 -22.16
N ASP A 321 -32.95 6.30 -22.79
CA ASP A 321 -33.66 5.39 -23.71
C ASP A 321 -32.97 5.22 -25.08
N GLY A 322 -32.02 6.10 -25.41
CA GLY A 322 -31.25 6.05 -26.66
C GLY A 322 -30.01 5.17 -26.57
N PHE A 323 -29.64 4.72 -25.36
CA PHE A 323 -28.57 3.77 -25.14
C PHE A 323 -29.11 2.34 -25.07
N VAL A 324 -28.62 1.47 -25.94
CA VAL A 324 -29.03 0.06 -25.98
C VAL A 324 -27.98 -0.84 -25.32
N THR A 325 -28.45 -1.84 -24.57
CA THR A 325 -27.58 -2.84 -23.95
C THR A 325 -26.93 -3.72 -25.02
N VAL A 326 -25.61 -3.85 -24.93
CA VAL A 326 -24.81 -4.75 -25.79
C VAL A 326 -24.47 -6.04 -25.04
N GLN A 327 -23.94 -5.91 -23.83
CA GLN A 327 -23.45 -7.03 -23.04
C GLN A 327 -23.49 -6.70 -21.55
N GLU A 328 -23.73 -7.71 -20.72
CA GLU A 328 -23.54 -7.65 -19.27
C GLU A 328 -22.48 -8.66 -18.82
N LEU A 329 -21.64 -8.27 -17.86
CA LEU A 329 -20.61 -9.11 -17.26
C LEU A 329 -20.66 -8.99 -15.74
N ARG A 330 -20.36 -10.09 -15.04
CA ARG A 330 -20.17 -10.08 -13.58
C ARG A 330 -18.86 -9.40 -13.22
N LYS A 331 -18.81 -8.75 -12.06
CA LYS A 331 -17.59 -8.17 -11.51
C LYS A 331 -16.86 -9.23 -10.67
N ASP A 332 -15.84 -9.85 -11.26
CA ASP A 332 -15.04 -10.88 -10.59
C ASP A 332 -13.65 -10.38 -10.14
N GLY A 333 -13.34 -9.10 -10.36
CA GLY A 333 -12.08 -8.45 -9.99
C GLY A 333 -12.22 -6.94 -9.80
N PHE A 334 -11.10 -6.22 -9.73
CA PHE A 334 -11.11 -4.75 -9.67
C PHE A 334 -11.53 -4.12 -11.01
N GLU A 335 -10.88 -4.56 -12.10
CA GLU A 335 -11.15 -4.08 -13.46
C GLU A 335 -11.87 -5.16 -14.28
N THR A 336 -12.76 -4.73 -15.18
CA THR A 336 -13.46 -5.61 -16.13
C THR A 336 -13.30 -5.06 -17.54
N SER A 337 -13.20 -5.94 -18.53
CA SER A 337 -13.05 -5.54 -19.93
C SER A 337 -14.15 -6.11 -20.82
N PHE A 338 -14.70 -5.30 -21.72
CA PHE A 338 -15.63 -5.72 -22.78
C PHE A 338 -14.95 -5.66 -24.14
N SER A 339 -15.41 -6.51 -25.08
CA SER A 339 -15.11 -6.33 -26.50
C SER A 339 -15.99 -5.22 -27.08
N LEU A 340 -15.45 -4.46 -28.04
CA LEU A 340 -16.17 -3.43 -28.77
C LEU A 340 -16.77 -3.94 -30.09
N ASP A 341 -17.13 -5.21 -30.15
CA ASP A 341 -17.77 -5.81 -31.32
C ASP A 341 -19.26 -5.45 -31.35
N GLY A 342 -19.75 -4.92 -32.47
CA GLY A 342 -21.16 -4.56 -32.62
C GLY A 342 -21.61 -3.31 -31.84
N VAL A 343 -20.67 -2.50 -31.35
CA VAL A 343 -20.99 -1.21 -30.70
C VAL A 343 -21.14 -0.09 -31.72
N ASP A 344 -22.03 0.85 -31.44
CA ASP A 344 -22.17 2.11 -32.16
C ASP A 344 -21.03 3.09 -31.80
N LYS A 345 -21.13 4.33 -32.28
CA LYS A 345 -20.11 5.38 -32.16
C LYS A 345 -19.84 5.82 -30.73
N PHE A 346 -20.80 5.67 -29.83
CA PHE A 346 -20.66 6.06 -28.42
C PHE A 346 -21.01 4.89 -27.51
N ILE A 347 -20.29 4.78 -26.40
CA ILE A 347 -20.51 3.78 -25.38
C ILE A 347 -20.54 4.42 -23.99
N ARG A 348 -21.17 3.74 -23.05
CA ARG A 348 -21.03 3.97 -21.61
C ARG A 348 -21.16 2.64 -20.88
N ILE A 349 -20.68 2.57 -19.65
CA ILE A 349 -20.81 1.40 -18.80
C ILE A 349 -21.70 1.74 -17.61
N ALA A 350 -22.76 0.96 -17.39
CA ALA A 350 -23.57 1.03 -16.19
C ALA A 350 -23.05 0.05 -15.13
N ALA A 351 -22.92 0.52 -13.90
CA ALA A 351 -22.62 -0.31 -12.72
C ALA A 351 -23.93 -0.90 -12.18
N LEU A 352 -23.95 -2.21 -11.95
CA LEU A 352 -25.14 -2.94 -11.52
C LEU A 352 -24.99 -3.43 -10.07
N ASP A 353 -26.06 -3.31 -9.27
CA ASP A 353 -26.16 -3.88 -7.92
C ASP A 353 -26.53 -5.38 -7.95
N SER A 354 -26.71 -5.98 -6.77
CA SER A 354 -27.09 -7.40 -6.63
C SER A 354 -28.48 -7.77 -7.17
N ARG A 355 -29.32 -6.78 -7.46
CA ARG A 355 -30.66 -6.94 -8.04
C ARG A 355 -30.68 -6.54 -9.53
N ASN A 356 -29.50 -6.38 -10.14
CA ASN A 356 -29.32 -5.86 -11.50
C ASN A 356 -29.87 -4.43 -11.71
N GLY A 357 -30.04 -3.66 -10.63
CA GLY A 357 -30.38 -2.24 -10.68
C GLY A 357 -29.17 -1.39 -11.05
N VAL A 358 -29.38 -0.37 -11.88
CA VAL A 358 -28.32 0.58 -12.25
C VAL A 358 -28.00 1.50 -11.08
N MET A 359 -26.76 1.45 -10.58
CA MET A 359 -26.27 2.31 -9.50
C MET A 359 -25.75 3.64 -10.02
N ALA A 360 -24.96 3.59 -11.10
CA ALA A 360 -24.34 4.73 -11.76
C ALA A 360 -23.94 4.37 -13.18
N ARG A 361 -23.63 5.38 -13.99
CA ARG A 361 -23.12 5.21 -15.35
C ARG A 361 -21.83 5.99 -15.52
N SER A 362 -20.87 5.42 -16.25
CA SER A 362 -19.63 6.08 -16.62
C SER A 362 -19.90 7.31 -17.50
N ALA A 363 -18.86 8.11 -17.73
CA ALA A 363 -18.87 9.07 -18.83
C ALA A 363 -19.13 8.36 -20.18
N VAL A 364 -19.78 9.06 -21.11
CA VAL A 364 -19.98 8.60 -22.48
C VAL A 364 -18.67 8.76 -23.25
N VAL A 365 -18.17 7.68 -23.84
CA VAL A 365 -16.92 7.65 -24.59
C VAL A 365 -17.21 7.40 -26.07
N ARG A 366 -16.57 8.19 -26.94
CA ARG A 366 -16.60 7.95 -28.38
C ARG A 366 -15.66 6.81 -28.75
N VAL A 367 -16.20 5.77 -29.37
CA VAL A 367 -15.42 4.72 -30.00
C VAL A 367 -14.92 5.26 -31.34
N LYS A 368 -13.60 5.34 -31.51
CA LYS A 368 -13.02 5.71 -32.81
C LYS A 368 -13.18 4.50 -33.74
N PRO A 369 -13.84 4.64 -34.89
CA PRO A 369 -13.86 3.55 -35.86
C PRO A 369 -12.42 3.26 -36.27
N GLN A 370 -12.04 1.98 -36.26
CA GLN A 370 -10.76 1.53 -36.81
C GLN A 370 -10.82 1.64 -38.34
N HIS A 371 -10.74 2.86 -38.88
CA HIS A 371 -10.51 3.03 -40.30
C HIS A 371 -9.01 2.95 -40.59
N MET A 372 -8.61 1.82 -41.19
CA MET A 372 -7.88 1.84 -42.46
C MET A 372 -6.52 2.54 -42.49
N SER A 373 -5.77 2.65 -41.39
CA SER A 373 -4.39 3.16 -41.49
C SER A 373 -3.59 2.34 -42.50
N LEU A 374 -3.80 1.01 -42.53
CA LEU A 374 -3.25 0.11 -43.54
C LEU A 374 -3.81 0.35 -44.95
N PHE A 375 -5.11 0.58 -45.13
CA PHE A 375 -5.65 0.79 -46.47
C PHE A 375 -5.24 2.15 -47.06
N TRP A 376 -5.19 3.22 -46.24
CA TRP A 376 -4.70 4.52 -46.69
C TRP A 376 -3.19 4.49 -46.96
N SER A 377 -2.40 3.83 -46.11
CA SER A 377 -0.97 3.66 -46.39
C SER A 377 -0.72 2.78 -47.63
N LEU A 378 -1.46 1.69 -47.83
CA LEU A 378 -1.40 0.88 -49.05
C LEU A 378 -1.87 1.65 -50.29
N SER A 379 -2.90 2.49 -50.17
CA SER A 379 -3.40 3.32 -51.26
C SER A 379 -2.41 4.44 -51.63
N ILE A 380 -1.75 5.05 -50.64
CA ILE A 380 -0.68 6.03 -50.86
C ILE A 380 0.52 5.36 -51.54
N VAL A 381 0.92 4.17 -51.09
CA VAL A 381 2.01 3.41 -51.73
C VAL A 381 1.65 3.05 -53.18
N ALA A 382 0.43 2.57 -53.43
CA ALA A 382 -0.03 2.25 -54.78
C ALA A 382 -0.08 3.50 -55.68
N LEU A 383 -0.51 4.64 -55.16
CA LEU A 383 -0.52 5.92 -55.88
C LEU A 383 0.91 6.39 -56.21
N CYS A 384 1.85 6.30 -55.25
CA CYS A 384 3.26 6.62 -55.48
C CYS A 384 3.88 5.72 -56.57
N ILE A 385 3.58 4.41 -56.57
CA ILE A 385 4.04 3.48 -57.61
C ILE A 385 3.47 3.87 -58.98
N LEU A 386 2.19 4.24 -59.05
CA LEU A 386 1.53 4.70 -60.28
C LEU A 386 2.14 6.00 -60.82
N ILE A 387 2.41 6.98 -59.96
CA ILE A 387 3.07 8.23 -60.31
C ILE A 387 4.48 7.96 -60.83
N LEU A 388 5.27 7.14 -60.12
CA LEU A 388 6.61 6.74 -60.55
C LEU A 388 6.59 5.99 -61.89
N TYR A 389 5.60 5.12 -62.11
CA TYR A 389 5.41 4.44 -63.39
C TYR A 389 5.10 5.40 -64.53
N PHE A 390 4.22 6.38 -64.31
CA PHE A 390 3.88 7.41 -65.30
C PHE A 390 5.05 8.35 -65.59
N MET A 391 5.80 8.75 -64.56
CA MET A 391 7.04 9.50 -64.72
C MET A 391 8.06 8.70 -65.53
N TYR A 392 8.24 7.42 -65.21
CA TYR A 392 9.10 6.52 -65.97
C TYR A 392 8.65 6.35 -67.44
N ARG A 393 7.34 6.40 -67.72
CA ARG A 393 6.75 6.38 -69.08
C ARG A 393 6.93 7.65 -69.88
N ARG A 394 7.12 8.80 -69.22
CA ARG A 394 7.41 10.07 -69.89
C ARG A 394 8.89 10.27 -70.21
N ILE A 395 9.78 9.38 -69.75
CA ILE A 395 11.20 9.40 -70.12
C ILE A 395 11.36 8.91 -71.57
N PRO A 396 12.02 9.69 -72.46
CA PRO A 396 12.29 9.28 -73.85
C PRO A 396 13.01 7.94 -73.92
N VAL A 397 12.65 7.11 -74.91
CA VAL A 397 13.20 5.74 -75.08
C VAL A 397 14.74 5.73 -75.21
N SER A 398 15.33 6.82 -75.70
CA SER A 398 16.80 7.01 -75.79
C SER A 398 17.52 7.12 -74.44
N LEU A 399 16.82 7.49 -73.35
CA LEU A 399 17.35 7.54 -71.99
C LEU A 399 17.06 6.26 -71.19
N ARG A 400 16.03 5.49 -71.57
CA ARG A 400 15.67 4.21 -70.91
C ARG A 400 16.71 3.11 -71.14
N THR A 401 17.42 3.15 -72.26
CA THR A 401 18.43 2.14 -72.66
C THR A 401 19.75 2.25 -71.89
N ASN A 402 20.00 3.35 -71.17
CA ASN A 402 21.17 3.45 -70.28
C ASN A 402 20.89 2.94 -68.85
N THR A 403 19.63 2.98 -68.41
CA THR A 403 19.23 2.52 -67.06
C THR A 403 19.09 1.00 -66.93
N SER A 404 18.81 0.26 -68.01
CA SER A 404 18.69 -1.22 -67.95
C SER A 404 20.03 -1.91 -67.66
N ARG A 405 21.17 -1.28 -68.02
CA ARG A 405 22.52 -1.77 -67.73
C ARG A 405 22.97 -1.57 -66.27
N GLN A 406 22.40 -0.60 -65.56
CA GLN A 406 22.67 -0.41 -64.12
C GLN A 406 21.73 -1.24 -63.23
N PHE A 407 20.47 -1.42 -63.63
CA PHE A 407 19.52 -2.27 -62.88
C PHE A 407 19.88 -3.77 -62.92
N SER A 408 20.52 -4.27 -63.98
CA SER A 408 21.04 -5.65 -64.00
C SER A 408 22.18 -5.87 -63.01
N ARG A 409 23.04 -4.85 -62.79
CA ARG A 409 24.10 -4.89 -61.76
C ARG A 409 23.53 -4.87 -60.34
N LEU A 410 22.46 -4.08 -60.10
CA LEU A 410 21.79 -4.01 -58.80
C LEU A 410 20.98 -5.27 -58.47
N LYS A 411 20.33 -5.85 -59.48
CA LYS A 411 19.60 -7.13 -59.33
C LYS A 411 20.56 -8.25 -58.98
N ASN A 412 21.72 -8.33 -59.63
CA ASN A 412 22.76 -9.32 -59.34
C ASN A 412 23.32 -9.18 -57.92
N THR A 413 23.53 -7.95 -57.42
CA THR A 413 23.98 -7.71 -56.03
C THR A 413 22.92 -8.05 -54.99
N LEU A 414 21.63 -7.83 -55.27
CA LEU A 414 20.54 -8.22 -54.36
C LEU A 414 20.29 -9.74 -54.34
N THR A 415 20.43 -10.44 -55.47
CA THR A 415 20.43 -11.91 -55.47
C THR A 415 21.62 -12.48 -54.71
N ASP A 416 22.81 -11.90 -54.84
CA ASP A 416 24.01 -12.33 -54.09
C ASP A 416 23.87 -12.09 -52.58
N LEU A 417 23.24 -10.97 -52.19
CA LEU A 417 22.91 -10.68 -50.78
C LEU A 417 21.85 -11.66 -50.23
N SER A 418 20.83 -12.02 -51.03
CA SER A 418 19.79 -12.98 -50.64
C SER A 418 20.31 -14.42 -50.53
N LEU A 419 21.32 -14.78 -51.34
CA LEU A 419 22.02 -16.06 -51.29
C LEU A 419 22.93 -16.14 -50.06
N ARG A 420 23.65 -15.05 -49.71
CA ARG A 420 24.45 -14.95 -48.46
C ARG A 420 23.60 -14.97 -47.19
N LEU A 421 22.39 -14.41 -47.23
CA LEU A 421 21.44 -14.46 -46.11
C LEU A 421 20.70 -15.81 -46.00
N ARG A 422 20.65 -16.60 -47.09
CA ARG A 422 20.14 -17.99 -47.05
C ARG A 422 21.21 -19.00 -46.63
N SER A 423 22.50 -18.71 -46.84
CA SER A 423 23.60 -19.60 -46.40
C SER A 423 23.95 -19.50 -44.92
N SER A 424 23.38 -18.54 -44.16
CA SER A 424 23.57 -18.42 -42.71
C SER A 424 22.48 -19.11 -41.87
N LYS A 425 21.64 -19.96 -42.48
CA LYS A 425 20.75 -20.87 -41.76
C LYS A 425 21.20 -22.33 -41.91
N THR A 426 22.26 -22.70 -41.20
CA THR A 426 22.46 -24.08 -40.73
C THR A 426 21.68 -24.22 -39.42
N ARG A 427 20.49 -24.83 -39.51
CA ARG A 427 20.14 -26.20 -39.10
C ARG A 427 20.17 -26.45 -37.57
N PRO A 428 19.05 -26.95 -37.01
CA PRO A 428 18.92 -27.26 -35.58
C PRO A 428 19.70 -28.53 -35.24
N LYS A 429 20.32 -28.59 -34.06
CA LYS A 429 20.80 -29.85 -33.49
C LYS A 429 19.73 -30.45 -32.55
N PRO A 430 19.47 -31.77 -32.63
CA PRO A 430 18.42 -32.45 -31.89
C PRO A 430 18.92 -32.96 -30.52
N TRP A 431 17.96 -33.29 -29.67
CA TRP A 431 18.12 -34.10 -28.46
C TRP A 431 18.44 -35.57 -28.82
N MET A 432 19.35 -36.22 -28.08
CA MET A 432 19.08 -37.35 -27.14
C MET A 432 20.29 -38.30 -26.97
N SER A 433 20.50 -38.71 -25.70
CA SER A 433 21.04 -39.98 -25.13
C SER A 433 22.46 -40.49 -25.43
N ASP A 434 23.14 -40.70 -24.29
CA ASP A 434 23.88 -41.88 -23.82
C ASP A 434 25.28 -42.27 -24.32
N GLU A 435 26.08 -42.56 -23.29
CA GLU A 435 27.21 -43.50 -23.15
C GLU A 435 28.64 -43.08 -23.57
N ASP A 436 29.49 -43.12 -22.54
CA ASP A 436 30.82 -43.72 -22.48
C ASP A 436 32.05 -42.97 -23.03
N ASP A 437 32.75 -42.35 -22.06
CA ASP A 437 34.01 -42.86 -21.50
C ASP A 437 35.28 -42.00 -21.69
N GLN A 438 35.99 -41.91 -20.56
CA GLN A 438 37.41 -41.66 -20.34
C GLN A 438 38.04 -40.25 -20.49
N THR A 439 38.32 -39.72 -19.28
CA THR A 439 39.63 -39.21 -18.78
C THR A 439 40.20 -37.89 -19.31
N SER A 440 40.22 -36.86 -18.45
CA SER A 440 41.43 -36.47 -17.69
C SER A 440 41.18 -35.20 -16.86
N GLU A 441 41.41 -35.35 -15.55
CA GLU A 441 42.04 -34.41 -14.61
C GLU A 441 41.81 -32.90 -14.75
N ALA A 442 41.04 -32.32 -13.82
CA ALA A 442 41.57 -31.43 -12.76
C ALA A 442 40.44 -30.63 -12.09
N GLU A 443 40.14 -30.96 -10.83
CA GLU A 443 39.48 -30.11 -9.83
C GLU A 443 40.55 -29.69 -8.80
N PRO A 444 40.26 -28.84 -7.79
CA PRO A 444 39.42 -27.63 -7.75
C PRO A 444 40.17 -26.49 -7.01
N LEU A 445 39.59 -25.28 -6.88
CA LEU A 445 39.91 -24.40 -5.75
C LEU A 445 38.71 -23.52 -5.35
N LEU A 446 38.16 -23.86 -4.18
CA LEU A 446 37.40 -23.03 -3.24
C LEU A 446 38.26 -21.89 -2.68
N TYR A 447 37.62 -20.79 -2.24
CA TYR A 447 37.82 -19.99 -1.00
C TYR A 447 36.88 -18.77 -1.16
N MET A 448 35.79 -18.56 -0.40
CA MET A 448 35.71 -18.18 1.02
C MET A 448 36.75 -17.16 1.45
N ASP A 449 36.33 -15.90 1.54
CA ASP A 449 36.31 -15.11 2.78
C ASP A 449 35.10 -14.15 2.76
#